data_AF-A0A969QG73-F1
#
_entry.id   AF-A0A969QG73-F1
#
_cell.length_a   1.000
_cell.length_b   1.000
_cell.length_c   1.000
_cell.angle_alpha   90.00
_cell.angle_beta   90.00
_cell.angle_gamma   90.00
#
_symmetry.space_group_name_H-M   'P 1'
#
loop_
_entity.id
_entity.type
_entity.pdbx_description
1 polymer ?
#
loop_
_entity_poly.entity_id
_entity_poly.type
_entity_poly.pdbx_seq_one_letter_code
_entity_poly.pdbx_strand_id
1 'polypeptide(L)'
;MPNGSRRSRSPNKKKGTSETLYHLRIQDAYTPDFWLNLEVRGSATLDKIDGYLRAIWLECCGHMSQFSVGGWSGEEISTKRKVSDIFKQVWS
;
A
#
# COMPACT_ATOMS: atom_id res chain seq x y z
N MET A 1 0.87 -30.40 -55.41
CA MET A 1 0.15 -30.27 -54.12
C MET A 1 1.17 -29.85 -53.06
N PRO A 2 1.12 -28.65 -52.46
CA PRO A 2 2.10 -28.25 -51.45
C PRO A 2 1.63 -28.59 -50.03
N ASN A 3 2.63 -28.89 -49.20
CA ASN A 3 2.55 -29.52 -47.89
C ASN A 3 2.20 -28.49 -46.79
N GLY A 4 1.18 -28.77 -45.98
CA GLY A 4 0.67 -27.86 -44.95
C GLY A 4 1.52 -27.87 -43.68
N SER A 5 2.42 -26.88 -43.55
CA SER A 5 3.18 -26.63 -42.31
C SER A 5 2.26 -26.03 -41.23
N ARG A 6 1.94 -26.85 -40.22
CA ARG A 6 1.11 -26.48 -39.07
C ARG A 6 1.98 -25.72 -38.05
N ARG A 7 1.97 -24.38 -38.11
CA ARG A 7 2.64 -23.51 -37.11
C ARG A 7 1.91 -23.58 -35.77
N SER A 8 2.47 -24.34 -34.82
CA SER A 8 2.10 -24.29 -33.41
C SER A 8 2.49 -22.95 -32.81
N ARG A 9 1.52 -22.06 -32.55
CA ARG A 9 1.70 -20.88 -31.70
C ARG A 9 1.61 -21.30 -30.24
N SER A 10 2.73 -21.30 -29.53
CA SER A 10 2.75 -21.43 -28.07
C SER A 10 2.08 -20.20 -27.42
N PRO A 11 1.21 -20.36 -26.41
CA PRO A 11 0.61 -19.22 -25.72
C PRO A 11 1.67 -18.52 -24.86
N ASN A 12 1.88 -17.23 -25.13
CA ASN A 12 2.77 -16.37 -24.35
C ASN A 12 2.19 -16.23 -22.92
N LYS A 13 2.74 -16.95 -21.94
CA LYS A 13 2.38 -16.78 -20.52
C LYS A 13 2.82 -15.39 -20.08
N LYS A 14 1.89 -14.45 -19.96
CA LYS A 14 2.14 -13.17 -19.29
C LYS A 14 2.57 -13.48 -17.85
N LYS A 15 3.80 -13.12 -17.50
CA LYS A 15 4.33 -13.23 -16.14
C LYS A 15 3.47 -12.29 -15.27
N GLY A 16 2.66 -12.83 -14.37
CA GLY A 16 1.93 -12.02 -13.40
C GLY A 16 2.91 -11.19 -12.59
N THR A 17 2.63 -9.91 -12.40
CA THR A 17 3.46 -9.04 -11.54
C THR A 17 3.28 -9.48 -10.10
N SER A 18 4.36 -9.94 -9.47
CA SER A 18 4.37 -10.19 -8.02
C SER A 18 4.28 -8.86 -7.29
N GLU A 19 3.39 -8.76 -6.31
CA GLU A 19 3.18 -7.56 -5.50
C GLU A 19 3.41 -7.88 -4.03
N THR A 20 4.24 -7.10 -3.36
CA THR A 20 4.44 -7.20 -1.91
C THR A 20 3.25 -6.59 -1.19
N LEU A 21 2.69 -7.34 -0.25
CA LEU A 21 1.67 -6.86 0.68
C LEU A 21 2.31 -6.53 2.02
N TYR A 22 1.81 -5.46 2.64
CA TYR A 22 2.23 -4.99 3.94
C TYR A 22 1.06 -5.14 4.91
N HIS A 23 1.34 -5.70 6.08
CA HIS A 23 0.38 -5.75 7.17
C HIS A 23 0.63 -4.56 8.10
N LEU A 24 -0.30 -3.62 8.13
CA LEU A 24 -0.23 -2.41 8.95
C LEU A 24 -1.14 -2.57 10.16
N ARG A 25 -0.59 -2.39 11.36
CA ARG A 25 -1.37 -2.24 12.58
C ARG A 25 -1.50 -0.76 12.91
N ILE A 26 -2.74 -0.28 12.95
CA ILE A 26 -3.10 1.09 13.26
C ILE A 26 -3.80 1.07 14.60
N GLN A 27 -3.41 1.94 15.51
CA GLN A 27 -3.95 2.02 16.86
C GLN A 27 -3.91 3.47 17.34
N ASP A 28 -4.76 3.79 18.31
CA ASP A 28 -4.69 5.09 18.97
C ASP A 28 -3.35 5.25 19.71
N ALA A 29 -2.84 6.48 19.74
CA ALA A 29 -1.53 6.78 20.32
C ALA A 29 -1.52 6.73 21.85
N TYR A 30 -2.68 6.89 22.49
CA TYR A 30 -2.81 7.03 23.95
C TYR A 30 -3.57 5.87 24.60
N THR A 31 -4.49 5.25 23.86
CA THR A 31 -5.40 4.19 24.33
C THR A 31 -5.32 2.99 23.37
N PRO A 32 -4.54 1.94 23.70
CA PRO A 32 -4.34 0.80 22.81
C PRO A 32 -5.58 -0.12 22.67
N ASP A 33 -6.70 0.24 23.28
CA ASP A 33 -7.94 -0.53 23.32
C ASP A 33 -8.62 -0.64 21.95
N PHE A 34 -8.29 0.26 21.01
CA PHE A 34 -8.78 0.23 19.64
C PHE A 34 -7.63 0.07 18.65
N TRP A 35 -7.69 -1.00 17.85
CA TRP A 35 -6.73 -1.26 16.78
C TRP A 35 -7.43 -1.74 15.50
N LEU A 36 -6.75 -1.52 14.39
CA LEU A 36 -7.15 -1.94 13.05
C LEU A 36 -5.95 -2.56 12.36
N ASN A 37 -6.12 -3.77 11.84
CA ASN A 37 -5.12 -4.43 11.02
C ASN A 37 -5.53 -4.33 9.55
N LEU A 38 -4.65 -3.77 8.71
CA LEU A 38 -4.88 -3.56 7.29
C LEU A 38 -3.83 -4.27 6.46
N GLU A 39 -4.27 -4.97 5.42
CA GLU A 39 -3.38 -5.45 4.37
C GLU A 39 -3.37 -4.43 3.23
N VAL A 40 -2.19 -3.88 2.95
CA VAL A 40 -2.01 -2.84 1.96
C VAL A 40 -0.99 -3.26 0.93
N ARG A 41 -1.30 -3.00 -0.34
CA ARG A 41 -0.36 -3.16 -1.44
C ARG A 41 0.82 -2.23 -1.26
N GLY A 42 2.04 -2.73 -1.44
CA GLY A 42 3.25 -1.90 -1.43
C GLY A 42 3.21 -0.77 -2.47
N SER A 43 2.47 -0.97 -3.56
CA SER A 43 2.28 0.02 -4.61
C SER A 43 1.29 1.14 -4.26
N ALA A 44 0.50 0.98 -3.18
CA ALA A 44 -0.46 1.98 -2.73
C ALA A 44 0.25 3.20 -2.14
N THR A 45 -0.35 4.38 -2.33
CA THR A 45 0.12 5.63 -1.72
C THR A 45 -0.47 5.79 -0.32
N LEU A 46 0.18 6.56 0.54
CA LEU A 46 -0.36 6.93 1.85
C LEU A 46 -1.72 7.66 1.73
N ASP A 47 -1.90 8.45 0.68
CA ASP A 47 -3.19 9.11 0.36
C ASP A 47 -4.35 8.10 0.21
N LYS A 48 -4.09 6.92 -0.36
CA LYS A 48 -5.12 5.86 -0.43
C LYS A 48 -5.43 5.25 0.94
N ILE A 49 -4.42 5.13 1.79
CA ILE A 49 -4.60 4.65 3.16
C ILE A 49 -5.40 5.68 3.96
N ASP A 50 -5.08 6.97 3.82
CA ASP A 50 -5.81 8.08 4.44
C ASP A 50 -7.29 8.06 4.09
N GLY A 51 -7.60 8.05 2.78
CA GLY A 51 -8.98 8.01 2.31
C GLY A 51 -9.74 6.79 2.82
N TYR A 52 -9.07 5.63 2.91
CA TYR A 52 -9.67 4.43 3.48
C TYR A 52 -9.97 4.57 4.96
N LEU A 53 -9.02 5.07 5.76
CA LEU A 53 -9.20 5.25 7.20
C LEU A 53 -10.31 6.24 7.54
N ARG A 54 -10.43 7.32 6.75
CA ARG A 54 -11.50 8.30 6.89
C ARG A 54 -12.88 7.75 6.55
N ALA A 55 -12.94 6.81 5.61
CA ALA A 55 -14.21 6.20 5.23
C ALA A 55 -14.77 5.23 6.28
N ILE A 56 -13.92 4.65 7.13
CA ILE A 56 -14.34 3.58 8.06
C ILE A 56 -14.24 3.95 9.54
N TRP A 57 -13.32 4.85 9.92
CA TRP A 57 -12.97 5.08 11.33
C TRP A 57 -12.95 6.56 11.68
N LEU A 58 -12.28 7.38 10.86
CA LEU A 58 -12.15 8.82 11.11
C LEU A 58 -13.29 9.58 10.43
N GLU A 59 -14.47 9.56 11.05
CA GLU A 59 -15.55 10.52 10.75
C GLU A 59 -15.07 11.92 11.10
N CYS A 60 -14.44 12.68 10.19
CA CYS A 60 -14.20 14.12 10.43
C CYS A 60 -13.89 14.95 9.17
N CYS A 61 -14.87 15.80 8.82
CA CYS A 61 -14.81 17.23 8.49
C CYS A 61 -13.76 17.85 7.54
N GLY A 62 -12.87 17.08 6.91
CA GLY A 62 -11.94 17.62 5.89
C GLY A 62 -10.62 18.18 6.42
N HIS A 63 -10.23 17.88 7.67
CA HIS A 63 -8.88 18.20 8.14
C HIS A 63 -7.83 17.37 7.38
N MET A 64 -6.67 17.98 7.11
CA MET A 64 -5.57 17.35 6.38
C MET A 64 -4.84 16.35 7.26
N SER A 65 -4.75 15.10 6.81
CA SER A 65 -3.99 14.07 7.49
C SER A 65 -2.49 14.28 7.32
N GLN A 66 -1.75 14.07 8.40
CA GLN A 66 -0.30 14.13 8.41
C GLN A 66 0.27 12.74 8.74
N PHE A 67 1.32 12.35 8.02
CA PHE A 67 2.06 11.11 8.29
C PHE A 67 3.50 11.46 8.63
N SER A 68 4.03 10.88 9.70
CA SER A 68 5.41 11.12 10.13
C SER A 68 6.07 9.85 10.66
N VAL A 69 7.40 9.77 10.53
CA VAL A 69 8.21 8.72 11.17
C VAL A 69 8.80 9.28 12.47
N GLY A 70 8.60 8.58 13.58
CA GLY A 70 9.12 8.99 14.89
C GLY A 70 8.14 9.79 15.76
N GLY A 71 6.84 9.79 15.42
CA GLY A 71 5.79 10.49 16.17
C GLY A 71 5.51 11.90 15.65
N TRP A 72 4.77 12.69 16.42
CA TRP A 72 4.27 14.02 16.00
C TRP A 72 5.37 15.04 15.65
N SER A 73 6.54 14.94 16.27
CA SER A 73 7.71 15.78 15.98
C SER A 73 8.72 15.11 15.03
N GLY A 74 8.31 14.00 14.40
CA GLY A 74 9.13 13.21 13.51
C GLY A 74 9.29 13.83 12.12
N GLU A 75 9.98 13.11 11.23
CA GLU A 75 10.10 13.52 9.84
C GLU A 75 8.76 13.30 9.13
N GLU A 76 8.19 14.37 8.57
CA GLU A 76 6.95 14.30 7.80
C GLU A 76 7.17 13.58 6.46
N ILE A 77 6.27 12.65 6.17
CA ILE A 77 6.27 11.86 4.94
C ILE A 77 5.20 12.42 4.01
N SER A 78 5.59 12.70 2.77
CA SER A 78 4.61 13.06 1.74
C SER A 78 3.56 11.95 1.54
N THR A 79 2.29 12.32 1.55
CA THR A 79 1.14 11.42 1.30
C THR A 79 1.18 10.73 -0.08
N LYS A 80 1.95 11.28 -1.02
CA LYS A 80 2.14 10.73 -2.37
C LYS A 80 3.15 9.57 -2.41
N ARG A 81 3.91 9.35 -1.34
CA ARG A 81 4.86 8.23 -1.24
C ARG A 81 4.11 6.90 -1.23
N LYS A 82 4.71 5.88 -1.85
CA LYS A 82 4.20 4.51 -1.80
C LYS A 82 4.60 3.85 -0.48
N VAL A 83 3.76 2.95 0.01
CA VAL A 83 4.02 2.14 1.21
C VAL A 83 5.37 1.45 1.11
N SER A 84 5.69 0.86 -0.05
CA SER A 84 6.97 0.17 -0.24
C SER A 84 8.19 1.07 -0.04
N ASP A 85 8.08 2.38 -0.31
CA ASP A 85 9.20 3.31 -0.26
C ASP A 85 9.44 3.86 1.14
N ILE A 86 8.54 3.58 2.08
CA ILE A 86 8.66 3.95 3.49
C ILE A 86 9.27 2.78 4.24
N PHE A 87 8.70 1.58 4.07
CA PHE A 87 9.11 0.40 4.83
C PHE A 87 10.41 -0.25 4.33
N LYS A 88 10.89 0.07 3.12
CA LYS A 88 12.24 -0.33 2.67
C LYS A 88 13.36 0.33 3.49
N GLN A 89 13.11 1.48 4.11
CA GLN A 89 14.11 2.23 4.89
C GLN A 89 14.23 1.76 6.35
N VAL A 90 13.26 0.98 6.85
CA VAL A 90 13.17 0.61 8.28
C VAL A 90 13.87 -0.72 8.58
N TRP A 91 14.27 -1.49 7.55
CA TRP A 91 14.99 -2.76 7.68
C TRP A 91 16.37 -2.68 7.01
N SER A 92 17.28 -1.89 7.57
CA SER A 92 18.73 -1.98 7.32
C SER A 92 19.51 -1.88 8.62
#